data_AF-A0AAU3J5Z6-F1
#
_entry.id   AF-A0AAU3J5Z6-F1
#
_cell.length_a   1.000
_cell.length_b   1.000
_cell.length_c   1.000
_cell.angle_alpha   90.00
_cell.angle_beta   90.00
_cell.angle_gamma   90.00
#
_symmetry.space_group_name_H-M   'P 1'
#
loop_
_entity.id
_entity.type
_entity.pdbx_description
1 polymer ?
#
loop_
_entity_poly.entity_id
_entity_poly.type
_entity_poly.pdbx_seq_one_letter_code
_entity_poly.pdbx_strand_id
1 'polypeptide(L)'
;MRAKRLTTGAAMAVGALAAASLAFAPSALAVTPQSATITADCGSFGGGDATLTATQDGTSATLTLTSSAITAPIALSADSISSTLTLVNASGGTTAFSGTKNPAMAAGDPVTVGPLNGTVASGDSLEAYGGLLQMTVFGITITCTATGPQSPGPFVFD
;
A
#
# COMPACT_ATOMS: atom_id res chain seq x y z
N MET A 1 -41.37 -5.47 66.80
CA MET A 1 -40.37 -6.47 67.26
C MET A 1 -39.06 -6.21 66.50
N ARG A 2 -38.06 -5.60 67.15
CA ARG A 2 -36.78 -6.21 67.58
C ARG A 2 -35.76 -6.53 66.45
N ALA A 3 -34.82 -5.60 66.32
CA ALA A 3 -33.38 -5.66 65.96
C ALA A 3 -32.74 -6.94 65.39
N LYS A 4 -31.86 -6.76 64.39
CA LYS A 4 -30.42 -7.08 64.51
C LYS A 4 -29.59 -6.38 63.41
N ARG A 5 -28.61 -5.56 63.83
CA ARG A 5 -27.39 -5.24 63.05
C ARG A 5 -26.40 -6.38 63.21
N LEU A 6 -25.69 -6.75 62.14
CA LEU A 6 -24.38 -7.45 62.02
C LEU A 6 -24.14 -7.43 60.47
N THR A 7 -22.99 -7.17 59.85
CA THR A 7 -21.59 -6.99 60.26
C THR A 7 -20.83 -6.50 59.03
N THR A 8 -19.89 -5.61 59.27
CA THR A 8 -18.79 -5.19 58.40
C THR A 8 -18.00 -6.42 57.92
N GLY A 9 -17.70 -6.50 56.62
CA GLY A 9 -16.84 -7.53 56.03
C GLY A 9 -16.19 -6.99 54.76
N ALA A 10 -14.86 -6.88 54.79
CA ALA A 10 -14.03 -6.25 53.77
C ALA A 10 -14.01 -7.02 52.44
N ALA A 11 -13.97 -6.26 51.34
CA ALA A 11 -13.32 -6.67 50.10
C ALA A 11 -12.94 -5.42 49.31
N MET A 12 -11.83 -4.78 49.71
CA MET A 12 -11.10 -3.94 48.75
C MET A 12 -10.38 -4.90 47.81
N ALA A 13 -10.93 -5.06 46.61
CA ALA A 13 -10.30 -5.82 45.54
C ALA A 13 -10.23 -4.92 44.30
N VAL A 14 -8.98 -4.62 43.98
CA VAL A 14 -8.43 -3.93 42.82
C VAL A 14 -9.00 -4.47 41.49
N GLY A 15 -9.24 -3.57 40.55
CA GLY A 15 -9.50 -3.86 39.13
C GLY A 15 -9.90 -2.56 38.41
N ALA A 16 -8.98 -1.63 38.18
CA ALA A 16 -8.10 -1.58 37.01
C ALA A 16 -8.88 -1.68 35.68
N LEU A 17 -8.97 -0.52 35.01
CA LEU A 17 -9.11 -0.31 33.57
C LEU A 17 -10.18 -1.11 32.80
N ALA A 18 -11.28 -0.43 32.49
CA ALA A 18 -12.00 -0.65 31.23
C ALA A 18 -12.50 0.69 30.67
N ALA A 19 -11.60 1.67 30.58
CA ALA A 19 -11.73 2.74 29.61
C ALA A 19 -11.00 2.29 28.34
N ALA A 20 -11.62 2.56 27.19
CA ALA A 20 -11.08 2.31 25.85
C ALA A 20 -11.10 0.86 25.35
N SER A 21 -12.29 0.24 25.24
CA SER A 21 -12.60 -0.43 23.97
C SER A 21 -13.01 0.65 22.96
N LEU A 22 -12.09 1.56 22.65
CA LEU A 22 -12.11 2.23 21.37
C LEU A 22 -11.79 1.10 20.41
N ALA A 23 -12.84 0.39 19.99
CA ALA A 23 -12.78 -0.42 18.79
C ALA A 23 -12.07 0.46 17.78
N PHE A 24 -10.89 0.04 17.34
CA PHE A 24 -10.30 0.53 16.12
C PHE A 24 -11.34 0.18 15.05
N ALA A 25 -12.34 1.06 14.91
CA ALA A 25 -13.05 1.21 13.66
C ALA A 25 -11.93 1.29 12.63
N PRO A 26 -11.95 0.46 11.57
CA PRO A 26 -10.99 0.63 10.50
C PRO A 26 -11.06 2.11 10.17
N SER A 27 -9.95 2.81 10.38
CA SER A 27 -9.77 4.20 9.96
C SER A 27 -10.44 4.31 8.61
N ALA A 28 -11.41 5.22 8.47
CA ALA A 28 -12.12 5.46 7.22
C ALA A 28 -11.11 5.25 6.09
N LEU A 29 -11.35 4.27 5.22
CA LEU A 29 -10.36 3.81 4.26
C LEU A 29 -9.97 5.01 3.42
N ALA A 30 -8.84 5.63 3.76
CA ALA A 30 -8.42 6.89 3.17
C ALA A 30 -8.20 6.68 1.66
N VAL A 31 -7.90 5.45 1.24
CA VAL A 31 -7.94 5.05 -0.16
C VAL A 31 -8.92 3.91 -0.41
N THR A 32 -9.74 4.05 -1.46
CA THR A 32 -10.63 3.01 -1.95
C THR A 32 -10.47 2.80 -3.46
N PRO A 33 -10.27 1.55 -3.93
CA PRO A 33 -9.95 0.35 -3.15
C PRO A 33 -8.54 0.40 -2.55
N GLN A 34 -8.24 -0.43 -1.55
CA GLN A 34 -6.87 -0.51 -1.01
C GLN A 34 -5.92 -1.31 -1.91
N SER A 35 -6.46 -2.20 -2.74
CA SER A 35 -5.70 -3.06 -3.63
C SER A 35 -6.37 -3.15 -4.99
N ALA A 36 -5.56 -3.07 -6.04
CA ALA A 36 -5.98 -3.20 -7.43
C ALA A 36 -5.00 -4.12 -8.18
N THR A 37 -5.51 -4.90 -9.13
CA THR A 37 -4.68 -5.68 -10.05
C THR A 37 -4.55 -4.94 -11.36
N ILE A 38 -3.33 -4.88 -11.90
CA ILE A 38 -3.03 -4.39 -13.24
C ILE A 38 -2.32 -5.49 -14.02
N THR A 39 -2.47 -5.48 -15.34
CA THR A 39 -1.58 -6.22 -16.22
C THR A 39 -0.51 -5.25 -16.71
N ALA A 40 0.75 -5.49 -16.33
CA ALA A 40 1.90 -4.65 -16.68
C ALA A 40 2.71 -5.30 -17.81
N ASP A 41 3.19 -4.49 -18.74
CA ASP A 41 4.14 -4.87 -19.78
C ASP A 41 5.43 -4.07 -19.61
N CYS A 42 6.55 -4.75 -19.40
CA CYS A 42 7.89 -4.16 -19.24
C CYS A 42 8.78 -4.42 -20.48
N GLY A 43 8.19 -4.69 -21.64
CA GLY A 43 8.88 -5.03 -22.88
C GLY A 43 9.74 -6.28 -22.75
N SER A 44 11.05 -6.14 -22.99
CA SER A 44 12.01 -7.28 -22.98
C SER A 44 12.19 -7.94 -21.61
N PHE A 45 11.73 -7.29 -20.53
CA PHE A 45 11.81 -7.83 -19.17
C PHE A 45 10.60 -8.69 -18.79
N GLY A 46 9.63 -8.82 -19.71
CA GLY A 46 8.41 -9.60 -19.52
C GLY A 46 7.20 -8.73 -19.15
N GLY A 47 6.10 -9.40 -18.84
CA GLY A 47 4.85 -8.75 -18.47
C GLY A 47 3.85 -9.75 -17.91
N GLY A 48 2.85 -9.23 -17.22
CA GLY A 48 1.75 -10.01 -16.63
C GLY A 48 1.13 -9.28 -15.45
N ASP A 49 0.39 -10.03 -14.63
CA ASP A 49 -0.38 -9.42 -13.56
C ASP A 49 0.51 -8.94 -12.41
N ALA A 50 0.18 -7.77 -11.89
CA ALA A 50 0.77 -7.14 -10.74
C ALA A 50 -0.32 -6.58 -9.82
N THR A 51 -0.14 -6.75 -8.52
CA THR A 51 -1.01 -6.18 -7.49
C THR A 51 -0.40 -4.88 -7.00
N LEU A 52 -1.19 -3.81 -7.08
CA LEU A 52 -0.91 -2.52 -6.46
C LEU A 52 -1.68 -2.43 -5.14
N THR A 53 -0.98 -2.10 -4.06
CA THR A 53 -1.59 -1.80 -2.76
C THR A 53 -1.33 -0.35 -2.41
N ALA A 54 -2.40 0.40 -2.20
CA ALA A 54 -2.38 1.80 -1.82
C ALA A 54 -2.67 1.95 -0.32
N THR A 55 -1.96 2.86 0.32
CA THR A 55 -2.25 3.33 1.68
C THR A 55 -2.11 4.84 1.72
N GLN A 56 -2.82 5.47 2.65
CA GLN A 56 -2.76 6.92 2.85
C GLN A 56 -2.73 7.23 4.34
N ASP A 57 -1.91 8.22 4.69
CA ASP A 57 -1.78 8.81 6.02
C ASP A 57 -1.77 10.34 5.86
N GLY A 58 -2.91 10.97 6.10
CA GLY A 58 -3.14 12.39 5.80
C GLY A 58 -3.00 12.66 4.30
N THR A 59 -2.10 13.57 3.92
CA THR A 59 -1.80 13.89 2.51
C THR A 59 -0.71 13.01 1.90
N SER A 60 -0.08 12.14 2.70
CA SER A 60 0.95 11.22 2.22
C SER A 60 0.30 9.91 1.81
N ALA A 61 0.65 9.40 0.64
CA ALA A 61 0.20 8.09 0.19
C ALA A 61 1.40 7.23 -0.18
N THR A 62 1.25 5.92 0.05
CA THR A 62 2.26 4.94 -0.36
C THR A 62 1.65 3.87 -1.24
N LEU A 63 2.39 3.48 -2.27
CA LEU A 63 2.04 2.40 -3.18
C LEU A 63 3.08 1.28 -3.09
N THR A 64 2.62 0.05 -2.98
CA THR A 64 3.46 -1.15 -3.09
C THR A 64 3.00 -1.97 -4.28
N LEU A 65 3.93 -2.39 -5.11
CA LEU A 65 3.68 -3.23 -6.27
C LEU A 65 4.32 -4.60 -6.05
N THR A 66 3.55 -5.65 -6.27
CA THR A 66 4.02 -7.04 -6.28
C THR A 66 3.58 -7.71 -7.56
N SER A 67 4.50 -8.34 -8.29
CA SER A 67 4.18 -9.15 -9.47
C SER A 67 4.82 -10.52 -9.35
N SER A 68 4.01 -11.56 -9.55
CA SER A 68 4.50 -12.94 -9.68
C SER A 68 4.80 -13.34 -11.12
N ALA A 69 4.32 -12.56 -12.10
CA ALA A 69 4.58 -12.81 -13.51
C ALA A 69 5.96 -12.29 -13.95
N ILE A 70 6.40 -11.18 -13.34
CA ILE A 70 7.73 -10.61 -13.57
C ILE A 70 8.66 -11.14 -12.46
N THR A 71 9.71 -11.85 -12.86
CA THR A 71 10.70 -12.42 -11.93
C THR A 71 12.04 -11.71 -12.07
N ALA A 72 12.78 -11.61 -10.97
CA ALA A 72 14.10 -11.01 -10.97
C ALA A 72 15.10 -11.97 -11.66
N PRO A 73 15.73 -11.61 -12.80
CA PRO A 73 16.66 -12.52 -13.50
C PRO A 73 17.98 -12.72 -12.75
N ILE A 74 18.29 -11.81 -11.81
CA ILE A 74 19.46 -11.81 -10.95
C ILE A 74 19.03 -11.54 -9.53
N ALA A 75 19.87 -11.90 -8.55
CA ALA A 75 19.63 -11.55 -7.17
C ALA A 75 19.68 -10.01 -6.99
N LEU A 76 18.66 -9.47 -6.34
CA LEU A 76 18.53 -8.05 -6.02
C LEU A 76 18.68 -7.91 -4.51
N SER A 77 19.61 -7.06 -4.08
CA SER A 77 19.75 -6.74 -2.66
C SER A 77 18.56 -5.90 -2.19
N ALA A 78 18.34 -5.86 -0.88
CA ALA A 78 17.38 -4.93 -0.32
C ALA A 78 17.75 -3.48 -0.70
N ASP A 79 16.74 -2.66 -0.94
CA ASP A 79 16.85 -1.23 -1.26
C ASP A 79 17.72 -0.87 -2.49
N SER A 80 17.84 -1.78 -3.47
CA SER A 80 18.67 -1.59 -4.67
C SER A 80 17.93 -1.11 -5.90
N ILE A 81 16.60 -0.99 -5.84
CA ILE A 81 15.74 -0.67 -6.98
C ILE A 81 15.16 0.73 -6.78
N SER A 82 15.55 1.68 -7.63
CA SER A 82 14.91 3.00 -7.66
C SER A 82 13.68 2.94 -8.55
N SER A 83 12.49 3.10 -7.98
CA SER A 83 11.22 3.02 -8.72
C SER A 83 10.46 4.33 -8.64
N THR A 84 9.87 4.73 -9.77
CA THR A 84 8.94 5.85 -9.88
C THR A 84 7.70 5.39 -10.64
N LEU A 85 6.58 5.31 -9.94
CA LEU A 85 5.28 4.98 -10.50
C LEU A 85 4.47 6.28 -10.67
N THR A 86 4.15 6.61 -11.91
CA THR A 86 3.28 7.74 -12.24
C THR A 86 1.88 7.23 -12.51
N LEU A 87 0.90 7.72 -11.75
CA LEU A 87 -0.52 7.48 -11.99
C LEU A 87 -1.13 8.71 -12.64
N VAL A 88 -2.16 8.48 -13.46
CA VAL A 88 -2.94 9.55 -14.08
C VAL A 88 -4.16 9.86 -13.21
N ASN A 89 -4.46 11.14 -13.06
CA ASN A 89 -5.69 11.59 -12.43
C ASN A 89 -6.76 11.76 -13.50
N ALA A 90 -7.99 11.30 -13.24
CA ALA A 90 -9.14 11.48 -14.14
C ALA A 90 -9.38 12.95 -14.54
N SER A 91 -8.92 13.90 -13.72
CA SER A 91 -9.03 15.35 -13.94
C SER A 91 -7.99 15.93 -14.94
N GLY A 92 -7.09 15.09 -15.48
CA GLY A 92 -6.08 15.49 -16.47
C GLY A 92 -4.68 15.79 -15.90
N GLY A 93 -4.43 15.46 -14.63
CA GLY A 93 -3.13 15.57 -13.97
C GLY A 93 -2.41 14.22 -13.83
N THR A 94 -1.20 14.24 -13.27
CA THR A 94 -0.46 13.03 -12.88
C THR A 94 0.12 13.16 -11.48
N THR A 95 0.25 12.03 -10.80
CA THR A 95 0.87 11.94 -9.48
C THR A 95 1.97 10.90 -9.52
N ALA A 96 3.19 11.29 -9.14
CA ALA A 96 4.33 10.39 -9.09
C ALA A 96 4.56 9.87 -7.66
N PHE A 97 4.78 8.57 -7.56
CA PHE A 97 5.15 7.85 -6.36
C PHE A 97 6.54 7.28 -6.55
N SER A 98 7.49 7.68 -5.70
CA SER A 98 8.88 7.27 -5.83
C SER A 98 9.41 6.63 -4.57
N GLY A 99 10.32 5.68 -4.74
CA GLY A 99 10.99 5.02 -3.63
C GLY A 99 12.12 4.15 -4.10
N THR A 100 13.06 3.89 -3.19
CA THR A 100 14.16 2.95 -3.42
C THR A 100 14.01 1.66 -2.63
N LYS A 101 12.84 1.44 -2.02
CA LYS A 101 12.59 0.33 -1.12
C LYS A 101 12.15 -0.91 -1.89
N ASN A 102 12.82 -2.03 -1.59
CA ASN A 102 12.46 -3.36 -2.06
C ASN A 102 13.05 -4.39 -1.08
N PRO A 103 12.38 -5.54 -0.86
CA PRO A 103 13.00 -6.65 -0.16
C PRO A 103 14.17 -7.22 -0.97
N ALA A 104 15.07 -7.95 -0.31
CA ALA A 104 16.03 -8.79 -1.01
C ALA A 104 15.28 -9.91 -1.76
N MET A 105 15.61 -10.10 -3.03
CA MET A 105 14.98 -11.08 -3.91
C MET A 105 16.07 -11.93 -4.55
N ALA A 106 15.94 -13.26 -4.48
CA ALA A 106 16.82 -14.16 -5.19
C ALA A 106 16.52 -14.14 -6.70
N ALA A 107 17.44 -14.70 -7.50
CA ALA A 107 17.16 -14.89 -8.92
C ALA A 107 15.99 -15.88 -9.08
N GLY A 108 14.99 -15.51 -9.89
CA GLY A 108 13.74 -16.24 -10.10
C GLY A 108 12.62 -15.85 -9.13
N ASP A 109 12.90 -15.04 -8.10
CA ASP A 109 11.86 -14.58 -7.18
C ASP A 109 10.92 -13.56 -7.85
N PRO A 110 9.65 -13.49 -7.40
CA PRO A 110 8.70 -12.49 -7.86
C PRO A 110 9.17 -11.07 -7.51
N VAL A 111 8.99 -10.13 -8.43
CA VAL A 111 9.39 -8.73 -8.21
C VAL A 111 8.43 -8.05 -7.25
N THR A 112 8.99 -7.47 -6.19
CA THR A 112 8.27 -6.60 -5.25
C THR A 112 9.02 -5.28 -5.11
N VAL A 113 8.30 -4.17 -5.28
CA VAL A 113 8.84 -2.81 -5.11
C VAL A 113 7.91 -1.95 -4.27
N GLY A 114 8.49 -1.11 -3.44
CA GLY A 114 7.79 -0.24 -2.52
C GLY A 114 8.13 -0.53 -1.05
N PRO A 115 7.63 0.31 -0.13
CA PRO A 115 6.66 1.38 -0.38
C PRO A 115 7.23 2.55 -1.21
N LEU A 116 6.46 2.98 -2.21
CA LEU A 116 6.71 4.16 -3.04
C LEU A 116 5.91 5.32 -2.47
N ASN A 117 6.57 6.39 -2.08
CA ASN A 117 5.91 7.52 -1.42
C ASN A 117 5.48 8.56 -2.46
N GLY A 118 4.29 9.11 -2.26
CA GLY A 118 3.73 10.19 -3.05
C GLY A 118 2.86 11.09 -2.18
N THR A 119 2.41 12.21 -2.74
CA THR A 119 1.45 13.12 -2.10
C THR A 119 0.16 13.09 -2.88
N VAL A 120 -0.96 13.00 -2.19
CA VAL A 120 -2.30 13.00 -2.76
C VAL A 120 -3.15 14.04 -2.07
N ALA A 121 -4.16 14.53 -2.77
CA ALA A 121 -5.22 15.34 -2.21
C ALA A 121 -6.50 14.52 -2.04
N SER A 122 -7.33 14.95 -1.11
CA SER A 122 -8.70 14.46 -0.96
C SER A 122 -9.47 14.59 -2.28
N GLY A 123 -10.11 13.50 -2.70
CA GLY A 123 -10.84 13.40 -3.96
C GLY A 123 -9.98 13.05 -5.18
N ASP A 124 -8.66 12.84 -5.03
CA ASP A 124 -7.82 12.38 -6.14
C ASP A 124 -8.23 10.97 -6.56
N SER A 125 -8.56 10.82 -7.85
CA SER A 125 -8.86 9.53 -8.48
C SER A 125 -7.71 9.15 -9.41
N LEU A 126 -6.83 8.27 -8.95
CA LEU A 126 -5.60 7.89 -9.61
C LEU A 126 -5.68 6.50 -10.27
N GLU A 127 -5.26 6.43 -11.52
CA GLU A 127 -5.28 5.23 -12.36
C GLU A 127 -3.86 4.90 -12.84
N ALA A 128 -3.48 3.63 -12.79
CA ALA A 128 -2.20 3.16 -13.31
C ALA A 128 -2.21 3.07 -14.85
N TYR A 129 -3.38 2.81 -15.45
CA TYR A 129 -3.55 2.82 -16.89
C TYR A 129 -3.42 4.21 -17.50
N GLY A 130 -2.57 4.36 -18.51
CA GLY A 130 -2.13 5.66 -19.04
C GLY A 130 -0.99 6.30 -18.25
N GLY A 131 -0.64 5.72 -17.09
CA GLY A 131 0.56 6.03 -16.33
C GLY A 131 1.79 5.27 -16.80
N LEU A 132 2.86 5.33 -16.02
CA LEU A 132 4.10 4.61 -16.29
C LEU A 132 4.84 4.25 -14.99
N LEU A 133 5.40 3.05 -14.95
CA LEU A 133 6.33 2.63 -13.91
C LEU A 133 7.74 2.62 -14.49
N GLN A 134 8.63 3.41 -13.92
CA GLN A 134 10.04 3.42 -14.26
C GLN A 134 10.84 2.84 -13.11
N MET A 135 11.62 1.80 -13.37
CA MET A 135 12.47 1.14 -12.38
C MET A 135 13.92 1.17 -12.86
N THR A 136 14.83 1.64 -12.02
CA THR A 136 16.26 1.61 -12.30
C THR A 136 16.93 0.60 -11.39
N VAL A 137 17.51 -0.43 -12.00
CA VAL A 137 18.20 -1.55 -11.34
C VAL A 137 19.63 -1.57 -11.85
N PHE A 138 20.62 -1.39 -10.97
CA PHE A 138 22.05 -1.33 -11.34
C PHE A 138 22.38 -0.35 -12.49
N GLY A 139 21.64 0.77 -12.60
CA GLY A 139 21.82 1.77 -13.65
C GLY A 139 21.12 1.46 -14.99
N ILE A 140 20.41 0.33 -15.09
CA ILE A 140 19.56 0.00 -16.23
C ILE A 140 18.14 0.45 -15.91
N THR A 141 17.56 1.26 -16.79
CA THR A 141 16.16 1.71 -16.66
C THR A 141 15.23 0.76 -17.40
N ILE A 142 14.26 0.24 -16.65
CA ILE A 142 13.16 -0.60 -17.09
C ILE A 142 11.91 0.27 -17.05
N THR A 143 11.16 0.30 -18.15
CA THR A 143 9.89 1.01 -18.23
C THR A 143 8.79 -0.02 -18.39
N CYS A 144 7.81 0.04 -17.49
CA CYS A 144 6.63 -0.79 -17.53
C CYS A 144 5.38 0.08 -17.69
N THR A 145 4.45 -0.37 -18.51
CA THR A 145 3.15 0.29 -18.71
C THR A 145 2.02 -0.67 -18.38
N ALA A 146 0.93 -0.16 -17.84
CA ALA A 146 -0.29 -0.95 -17.69
C ALA A 146 -0.96 -1.10 -19.06
N THR A 147 -1.32 -2.32 -19.44
CA THR A 147 -1.97 -2.62 -20.72
C THR A 147 -3.48 -2.40 -20.70
N GLY A 148 -4.06 -2.27 -19.51
CA GLY A 148 -5.47 -1.97 -19.28
C GLY A 148 -5.71 -1.33 -17.91
N PRO A 149 -6.96 -0.86 -17.65
CA PRO A 149 -7.34 -0.26 -16.38
C PRO A 149 -7.19 -1.23 -15.21
N GLN A 150 -6.82 -0.69 -14.05
CA GLN A 150 -6.69 -1.48 -12.83
C GLN A 150 -8.05 -1.95 -12.31
N SER A 151 -8.09 -3.12 -11.69
CA SER A 151 -9.32 -3.72 -11.19
C SER A 151 -9.15 -4.33 -9.79
N PRO A 152 -9.97 -3.95 -8.79
CA PRO A 152 -10.92 -2.83 -8.81
C PRO A 152 -10.17 -1.48 -8.85
N GLY A 153 -10.79 -0.42 -9.36
CA GLY A 153 -10.19 0.91 -9.38
C GLY A 153 -10.76 1.79 -10.49
N PRO A 154 -10.45 3.11 -10.50
CA PRO A 154 -9.24 3.79 -9.99
C PRO A 154 -9.13 3.91 -8.46
N PHE A 155 -7.95 4.26 -7.95
CA PHE A 155 -7.72 4.56 -6.53
C PHE A 155 -8.28 5.95 -6.20
N VAL A 156 -9.29 6.03 -5.32
CA VAL A 156 -9.85 7.28 -4.83
C VAL A 156 -9.33 7.54 -3.42
N PHE A 157 -8.62 8.65 -3.24
CA PHE A 157 -8.06 9.10 -1.96
C PHE A 157 -8.99 10.12 -1.26
N ASP A 158 -9.04 10.12 0.07
CA ASP A 158 -9.91 10.94 0.93
C ASP A 158 -9.16 12.03 1.69
#